data_AF-A0A7V3IX93-F1
#
_entry.id   AF-A0A7V3IX93-F1
#
_cell.length_a   1.000
_cell.length_b   1.000
_cell.length_c   1.000
_cell.angle_alpha   90.00
_cell.angle_beta   90.00
_cell.angle_gamma   90.00
#
_symmetry.space_group_name_H-M   'P 1'
#
loop_
_entity.id
_entity.type
_entity.pdbx_description
1 polymer ?
#
loop_
_entity_poly.entity_id
_entity_poly.type
_entity_poly.pdbx_seq_one_letter_code
_entity_poly.pdbx_strand_id
1 'polypeptide(L)'
;MPTKYDQDTKAKAVRLVREHRDEYDTEWAAMRAISARLGMSAETLRKWVRQAEIDDGHAAGVSTAESRELRELRKKNRELEQTIEILKAATKFLRAGERPATPLICEFIAEHRARFGVAPICRVLSEHGCKIAPRTFYAWQARPPSKRALWDMTVTEILADYYEPDADGRRKPESLYGAAKMGAHLQRQGIPVAKCTVERLMRANGWQGVRRVKKVRTTVADPAAARAPDLVDRTFAVDAPNRLLVADFTYVRLVTGVFVYTAFVVDAYAGRILGWACSTTKRPWFVESAIRQAAAVRAREGRPLVGSTIHHSDAGSQYTSVHCGEAIMLAGMKPSIGTVGDAYDNALAETIIGLYKTEAVRKDSPFRVGPLRSVHDVEYLTADWVHWYNTSRLMHRLGLKPPVEYEADYYAHGTGQLTGAK
;
A
#
# COMPACT_ATOMS: atom_id res chain seq x y z
N MET A 1 6.02 -10.41 -57.41
CA MET A 1 5.22 -10.50 -58.65
C MET A 1 5.69 -11.70 -59.44
N PRO A 2 4.81 -12.57 -59.95
CA PRO A 2 5.22 -13.64 -60.84
C PRO A 2 5.87 -13.03 -62.09
N THR A 3 7.10 -13.42 -62.40
CA THR A 3 7.81 -12.97 -63.59
C THR A 3 7.11 -13.54 -64.82
N LYS A 4 6.71 -12.66 -65.74
CA LYS A 4 5.96 -13.00 -66.97
C LYS A 4 6.70 -13.97 -67.91
N TYR A 5 8.02 -14.12 -67.73
CA TYR A 5 8.89 -15.01 -68.49
C TYR A 5 9.79 -15.78 -67.50
N ASP A 6 10.07 -17.05 -67.79
CA ASP A 6 10.98 -17.88 -67.02
C ASP A 6 12.46 -17.60 -67.37
N GLN A 7 13.39 -18.19 -66.62
CA GLN A 7 14.83 -17.97 -66.82
C GLN A 7 15.33 -18.57 -68.15
N ASP A 8 14.74 -19.68 -68.59
CA ASP A 8 15.12 -20.35 -69.84
C ASP A 8 14.73 -19.52 -71.06
N THR A 9 13.54 -18.90 -71.05
CA THR A 9 13.11 -17.97 -72.10
C THR A 9 14.01 -16.74 -72.13
N LYS A 10 14.41 -16.21 -70.97
CA LYS A 10 15.36 -15.09 -70.87
C LYS A 10 16.73 -15.45 -71.46
N ALA A 11 17.29 -16.59 -71.08
CA ALA A 11 18.60 -17.05 -71.56
C ALA A 11 18.59 -17.30 -73.08
N LYS A 12 17.53 -17.94 -73.60
CA LYS A 12 17.35 -18.18 -75.03
C LYS A 12 17.23 -16.88 -75.83
N ALA A 13 16.48 -15.90 -75.32
CA ALA A 13 16.31 -14.62 -75.99
C ALA A 13 17.62 -13.82 -76.06
N VAL A 14 18.41 -13.79 -74.99
CA VAL A 14 19.73 -13.14 -74.98
C VAL A 14 20.69 -13.84 -75.94
N ARG A 15 20.70 -15.18 -75.96
CA ARG A 15 21.55 -15.96 -76.87
C ARG A 15 21.24 -15.67 -78.34
N LEU A 16 19.95 -15.65 -78.72
CA LEU A 16 19.53 -15.34 -80.09
C LEU A 16 19.99 -13.94 -80.54
N VAL A 17 19.97 -12.94 -79.65
CA VAL A 17 20.47 -11.59 -79.96
C VAL A 17 21.98 -11.56 -80.19
N ARG A 18 22.73 -12.37 -79.45
CA ARG A 18 24.19 -12.49 -79.61
C ARG A 18 24.56 -13.22 -80.89
N GLU A 19 23.92 -14.36 -81.16
CA GLU A 19 24.19 -15.21 -82.33
C GLU A 19 23.85 -14.51 -83.65
N HIS A 20 22.74 -13.77 -83.69
CA HIS A 20 22.26 -13.10 -84.90
C HIS A 20 22.58 -11.60 -84.91
N ARG A 21 23.53 -11.10 -84.09
CA ARG A 21 23.87 -9.67 -84.08
C ARG A 21 24.28 -9.23 -85.50
N ASP A 22 25.22 -9.93 -86.11
CA ASP A 22 25.92 -9.49 -87.32
C ASP A 22 25.05 -9.53 -88.58
N GLU A 23 23.84 -10.12 -88.48
CA GLU A 23 22.83 -10.15 -89.54
C GLU A 23 22.03 -8.85 -89.67
N TYR A 24 22.24 -7.88 -88.78
CA TYR A 24 21.50 -6.60 -88.76
C TYR A 24 22.45 -5.39 -88.72
N ASP A 25 22.01 -4.24 -89.21
CA ASP A 25 22.82 -3.01 -89.23
C ASP A 25 23.17 -2.51 -87.82
N THR A 26 22.23 -2.63 -86.87
CA THR A 26 22.41 -2.18 -85.49
C THR A 26 21.96 -3.23 -84.48
N GLU A 27 22.60 -3.25 -83.31
CA GLU A 27 22.23 -4.12 -82.20
C GLU A 27 20.75 -3.92 -81.78
N TRP A 28 20.26 -2.68 -81.86
CA TRP A 28 18.85 -2.36 -81.61
C TRP A 28 17.91 -2.89 -82.71
N ALA A 29 18.35 -2.96 -83.96
CA ALA A 29 17.57 -3.60 -85.03
C ALA A 29 17.44 -5.12 -84.78
N ALA A 30 18.53 -5.79 -84.37
CA ALA A 30 18.51 -7.19 -83.96
C ALA A 30 17.58 -7.42 -82.76
N MET A 31 17.68 -6.59 -81.71
CA MET A 31 16.79 -6.67 -80.54
C MET A 31 15.30 -6.46 -80.90
N ARG A 32 14.97 -5.53 -81.80
CA ARG A 32 13.58 -5.31 -82.25
C ARG A 32 13.03 -6.48 -83.05
N ALA A 33 13.81 -7.04 -83.98
CA ALA A 33 13.39 -8.19 -84.78
C ALA A 33 13.18 -9.44 -83.92
N ILE A 34 14.12 -9.72 -83.00
CA ILE A 34 14.09 -10.91 -82.15
C ILE A 34 13.00 -10.78 -81.06
N SER A 35 12.83 -9.60 -80.45
CA SER A 35 11.75 -9.38 -79.48
C SER A 35 10.36 -9.51 -80.09
N ALA A 36 10.16 -9.03 -81.33
CA ALA A 36 8.91 -9.21 -82.07
C ALA A 36 8.62 -10.70 -82.34
N ARG A 37 9.64 -11.48 -82.72
CA ARG A 37 9.51 -12.93 -82.95
C ARG A 37 9.22 -13.73 -81.68
N LEU A 38 9.69 -13.26 -80.52
CA LEU A 38 9.48 -13.89 -79.22
C LEU A 38 8.26 -13.34 -78.46
N GLY A 39 7.48 -12.42 -79.06
CA GLY A 39 6.27 -11.86 -78.45
C GLY A 39 6.51 -11.01 -77.20
N MET A 40 7.69 -10.37 -77.08
CA MET A 40 8.06 -9.51 -75.94
C MET A 40 8.40 -8.08 -76.39
N SER A 41 8.42 -7.13 -75.45
CA SER A 41 8.84 -5.77 -75.79
C SER A 41 10.35 -5.70 -76.04
N ALA A 42 10.77 -4.94 -77.05
CA ALA A 42 12.18 -4.71 -77.37
C ALA A 42 12.96 -4.15 -76.17
N GLU A 43 12.32 -3.32 -75.34
CA GLU A 43 12.92 -2.76 -74.13
C GLU A 43 13.17 -3.81 -73.04
N THR A 44 12.33 -4.85 -72.95
CA THR A 44 12.57 -5.98 -72.03
C THR A 44 13.79 -6.79 -72.47
N LEU A 45 13.89 -7.10 -73.76
CA LEU A 45 15.01 -7.84 -74.32
C LEU A 45 16.31 -7.05 -74.20
N ARG A 46 16.28 -5.74 -74.49
CA ARG A 46 17.43 -4.83 -74.29
C ARG A 46 17.93 -4.85 -72.85
N LYS A 47 17.03 -4.74 -71.86
CA LYS A 47 17.41 -4.81 -70.44
C LYS A 47 18.07 -6.15 -70.07
N TRP A 48 17.63 -7.26 -70.67
CA TRP A 48 18.24 -8.57 -70.45
C TRP A 48 19.61 -8.71 -71.10
N VAL A 49 19.77 -8.24 -72.34
CA VAL A 49 21.06 -8.25 -73.06
C VAL A 49 22.08 -7.38 -72.33
N ARG A 50 21.71 -6.15 -71.95
CA ARG A 50 22.55 -5.27 -71.14
C ARG A 50 22.91 -5.86 -69.77
N GLN A 51 21.96 -6.52 -69.09
CA GLN A 51 22.26 -7.19 -67.81
C GLN A 51 23.19 -8.40 -68.02
N ALA A 52 23.06 -9.14 -69.11
CA ALA A 52 23.95 -10.26 -69.42
C ALA A 52 25.37 -9.80 -69.80
N GLU A 53 25.51 -8.65 -70.47
CA GLU A 53 26.82 -8.02 -70.69
C GLU A 53 27.51 -7.62 -69.38
N ILE A 54 26.73 -7.13 -68.40
CA ILE A 54 27.22 -6.82 -67.05
C ILE A 54 27.58 -8.12 -66.30
N ASP A 55 26.73 -9.13 -66.36
CA ASP A 55 26.92 -10.42 -65.68
C ASP A 55 28.16 -11.18 -66.22
N ASP A 56 28.46 -11.02 -67.51
CA ASP A 56 29.63 -11.61 -68.18
C ASP A 56 30.90 -10.73 -68.08
N GLY A 57 30.82 -9.55 -67.43
CA GLY A 57 31.96 -8.65 -67.23
C GLY A 57 32.36 -7.78 -68.44
N HIS A 58 31.53 -7.73 -69.48
CA HIS A 58 31.77 -6.94 -70.70
C HIS A 58 31.31 -5.48 -70.56
N ALA A 59 30.50 -5.16 -69.55
CA ALA A 59 30.01 -3.81 -69.28
C ALA A 59 30.05 -3.48 -67.78
N ALA A 60 30.28 -2.21 -67.44
CA ALA A 60 30.25 -1.76 -66.05
C ALA A 60 28.81 -1.74 -65.49
N GLY A 61 28.60 -2.35 -64.33
CA GLY A 61 27.31 -2.38 -63.65
C GLY A 61 27.29 -3.38 -62.49
N VAL A 62 26.16 -3.46 -61.76
CA VAL A 62 25.98 -4.47 -60.70
C VAL A 62 25.41 -5.74 -61.33
N SER A 63 26.12 -6.84 -61.22
CA SER A 63 25.69 -8.14 -61.71
C SER A 63 24.43 -8.64 -60.99
N THR A 64 23.75 -9.60 -61.61
CA THR A 64 22.59 -10.29 -61.03
C THR A 64 22.99 -11.03 -59.75
N ALA A 65 24.22 -11.58 -59.70
CA ALA A 65 24.78 -12.25 -58.53
C ALA A 65 25.02 -11.27 -57.38
N GLU A 66 25.71 -10.15 -57.63
CA GLU A 66 25.95 -9.08 -56.65
C GLU A 66 24.64 -8.46 -56.17
N SER A 67 23.66 -8.26 -57.06
CA SER A 67 22.33 -7.76 -56.70
C SER A 67 21.58 -8.72 -55.77
N ARG A 68 21.71 -10.03 -55.97
CA ARG A 68 21.12 -11.05 -55.09
C ARG A 68 21.83 -11.07 -53.74
N GLU A 69 23.15 -11.05 -53.74
CA GLU A 69 23.95 -11.01 -52.52
C GLU A 69 23.66 -9.74 -51.71
N LEU A 70 23.60 -8.57 -52.35
CA LEU A 70 23.25 -7.32 -51.71
C LEU A 70 21.86 -7.34 -51.08
N ARG A 71 20.88 -8.02 -51.70
CA ARG A 71 19.54 -8.21 -51.10
C ARG A 71 19.59 -9.10 -49.86
N GLU A 72 20.33 -10.21 -49.92
CA GLU A 72 20.50 -11.11 -48.78
C GLU A 72 21.26 -10.43 -47.63
N LEU A 73 22.34 -9.70 -47.93
CA LEU A 73 23.09 -8.91 -46.97
C LEU A 73 22.25 -7.80 -46.35
N ARG A 74 21.47 -7.05 -47.15
CA ARG A 74 20.54 -6.05 -46.63
C ARG A 74 19.47 -6.67 -45.73
N LYS A 75 18.97 -7.86 -46.07
CA LYS A 75 18.02 -8.59 -45.23
C LYS A 75 18.67 -8.99 -43.89
N LYS A 76 19.86 -9.59 -43.94
CA LYS A 76 20.64 -9.96 -42.75
C LYS A 76 20.96 -8.75 -41.88
N ASN A 77 21.39 -7.63 -42.46
CA ASN A 77 21.66 -6.39 -41.72
C ASN A 77 20.42 -5.90 -40.98
N ARG A 78 19.25 -5.89 -41.62
CA ARG A 78 18.00 -5.52 -40.93
C ARG A 78 17.66 -6.46 -39.78
N GLU A 79 17.84 -7.77 -39.96
CA GLU A 79 17.60 -8.76 -38.90
C GLU A 79 18.59 -8.61 -37.74
N LEU A 80 19.87 -8.32 -38.03
CA LEU A 80 20.90 -8.06 -37.04
C LEU A 80 20.66 -6.74 -36.29
N GLU A 81 20.30 -5.66 -37.00
CA GLU A 81 19.92 -4.37 -36.41
C GLU A 81 18.72 -4.55 -35.46
N GLN A 82 17.70 -5.28 -35.90
CA GLN A 82 16.53 -5.60 -35.07
C GLN A 82 16.93 -6.41 -33.83
N THR A 83 17.83 -7.39 -33.99
CA THR A 83 18.35 -8.21 -32.88
C THR A 83 19.11 -7.36 -31.86
N ILE A 84 19.99 -6.49 -32.33
CA ILE A 84 20.74 -5.55 -31.48
C ILE A 84 19.79 -4.66 -30.70
N GLU A 85 18.75 -4.11 -31.33
CA GLU A 85 17.77 -3.26 -30.64
C GLU A 85 16.94 -4.02 -29.61
N ILE A 86 16.55 -5.27 -29.90
CA ILE A 86 15.87 -6.14 -28.93
C ILE A 86 16.78 -6.42 -27.74
N LEU A 87 18.05 -6.76 -27.97
CA LEU A 87 19.01 -7.04 -26.90
C LEU A 87 19.31 -5.79 -26.07
N LYS A 88 19.47 -4.61 -26.70
CA LYS A 88 19.60 -3.34 -25.99
C LYS A 88 18.41 -3.06 -25.08
N ALA A 89 17.19 -3.28 -25.56
CA ALA A 89 15.99 -3.17 -24.73
C ALA A 89 15.98 -4.21 -23.59
N ALA A 90 16.43 -5.44 -23.89
CA ALA A 90 16.51 -6.52 -22.92
C ALA A 90 17.67 -6.37 -21.91
N THR A 91 18.64 -5.47 -22.10
CA THR A 91 19.77 -5.30 -21.16
C THR A 91 19.34 -4.93 -19.75
N LYS A 92 18.22 -4.20 -19.59
CA LYS A 92 17.63 -3.90 -18.27
C LYS A 92 17.04 -5.15 -17.60
N PHE A 93 16.65 -6.12 -18.41
CA PHE A 93 15.92 -7.33 -18.08
C PHE A 93 16.86 -8.55 -17.86
N LEU A 94 17.94 -8.65 -18.64
CA LEU A 94 18.95 -9.70 -18.58
C LEU A 94 20.09 -9.29 -17.63
N ARG A 95 19.88 -9.44 -16.31
CA ARG A 95 20.98 -9.33 -15.34
C ARG A 95 21.79 -10.63 -15.29
N ALA A 96 23.10 -10.54 -15.14
CA ALA A 96 23.99 -11.69 -15.11
C ALA A 96 23.70 -12.59 -13.89
N GLY A 97 23.39 -13.87 -14.13
CA GLY A 97 23.43 -14.93 -13.11
C GLY A 97 22.14 -15.74 -12.91
N GLU A 98 20.96 -15.24 -13.29
CA GLU A 98 19.70 -15.96 -13.04
C GLU A 98 18.70 -15.78 -14.19
N ARG A 99 18.05 -16.88 -14.61
CA ARG A 99 17.04 -16.83 -15.67
C ARG A 99 15.80 -16.08 -15.16
N PRO A 100 15.33 -15.02 -15.85
CA PRO A 100 14.14 -14.29 -15.43
C PRO A 100 12.90 -15.20 -15.37
N ALA A 101 12.03 -14.96 -14.40
CA ALA A 101 10.77 -15.67 -14.27
C ALA A 101 9.91 -15.49 -15.54
N THR A 102 9.19 -16.53 -15.96
CA THR A 102 8.35 -16.51 -17.17
C THR A 102 7.39 -15.32 -17.27
N PRO A 103 6.71 -14.87 -16.17
CA PRO A 103 5.87 -13.68 -16.22
C PRO A 103 6.63 -12.42 -16.62
N LEU A 104 7.85 -12.21 -16.10
CA LEU A 104 8.67 -11.04 -16.45
C LEU A 104 9.10 -11.08 -17.93
N ILE A 105 9.43 -12.27 -18.46
CA ILE A 105 9.70 -12.42 -19.91
C ILE A 105 8.45 -12.03 -20.73
N CYS A 106 7.27 -12.44 -20.28
CA CYS A 106 6.02 -12.13 -20.97
C CYS A 106 5.64 -10.64 -20.88
N GLU A 107 5.90 -9.97 -19.75
CA GLU A 107 5.74 -8.52 -19.59
C GLU A 107 6.64 -7.75 -20.55
N PHE A 108 7.92 -8.12 -20.66
CA PHE A 108 8.85 -7.52 -21.62
C PHE A 108 8.36 -7.68 -23.07
N ILE A 109 7.89 -8.88 -23.43
CA ILE A 109 7.30 -9.14 -24.76
C ILE A 109 6.05 -8.26 -24.94
N ALA A 110 5.19 -8.15 -23.93
CA ALA A 110 3.98 -7.34 -24.00
C ALA A 110 4.31 -5.85 -24.25
N GLU A 111 5.29 -5.30 -23.57
CA GLU A 111 5.74 -3.91 -23.72
C GLU A 111 6.30 -3.63 -25.12
N HIS A 112 7.08 -4.56 -25.68
CA HIS A 112 7.83 -4.33 -26.91
C HIS A 112 7.19 -4.95 -28.18
N ARG A 113 6.08 -5.69 -28.06
CA ARG A 113 5.42 -6.39 -29.17
C ARG A 113 5.02 -5.47 -30.33
N ALA A 114 4.64 -4.24 -30.04
CA ALA A 114 4.22 -3.27 -31.06
C ALA A 114 5.40 -2.82 -31.94
N ARG A 115 6.62 -2.78 -31.37
CA ARG A 115 7.83 -2.32 -32.05
C ARG A 115 8.54 -3.45 -32.81
N PHE A 116 8.65 -4.63 -32.21
CA PHE A 116 9.48 -5.72 -32.78
C PHE A 116 8.70 -6.97 -33.18
N GLY A 117 7.44 -7.11 -32.77
CA GLY A 117 6.66 -8.34 -32.94
C GLY A 117 7.04 -9.44 -31.94
N VAL A 118 6.07 -10.30 -31.61
CA VAL A 118 6.25 -11.37 -30.60
C VAL A 118 7.27 -12.42 -31.03
N ALA A 119 7.20 -12.88 -32.29
CA ALA A 119 8.06 -13.96 -32.78
C ALA A 119 9.55 -13.56 -32.88
N PRO A 120 9.91 -12.36 -33.38
CA PRO A 120 11.29 -11.88 -33.33
C PRO A 120 11.85 -11.76 -31.90
N ILE A 121 11.08 -11.21 -30.96
CA ILE A 121 11.51 -11.10 -29.55
C ILE A 121 11.76 -12.49 -28.95
N CYS A 122 10.82 -13.43 -29.11
CA CYS A 122 10.96 -14.78 -28.55
C CYS A 122 12.18 -15.52 -29.11
N ARG A 123 12.46 -15.33 -30.41
CA ARG A 123 13.63 -15.91 -31.09
C ARG A 123 14.93 -15.39 -30.48
N VAL A 124 15.10 -14.07 -30.46
CA VAL A 124 16.30 -13.41 -29.93
C VAL A 124 16.53 -13.79 -28.46
N LEU A 125 15.48 -13.74 -27.62
CA LEU A 125 15.60 -14.13 -26.22
C LEU A 125 15.98 -15.61 -26.05
N SER A 126 15.40 -16.50 -26.86
CA SER A 126 15.70 -17.94 -26.78
C SER A 126 17.13 -18.27 -27.22
N GLU A 127 17.63 -17.60 -28.26
CA GLU A 127 19.03 -17.70 -28.71
C GLU A 127 20.02 -17.22 -27.64
N HIS A 128 19.60 -16.27 -26.79
CA HIS A 128 20.42 -15.68 -25.73
C HIS A 128 20.08 -16.23 -24.33
N GLY A 129 19.66 -17.50 -24.25
CA GLY A 129 19.51 -18.24 -22.97
C GLY A 129 18.15 -18.12 -22.27
N CYS A 130 17.26 -17.26 -22.74
CA CYS A 130 15.89 -17.10 -22.22
C CYS A 130 14.87 -17.85 -23.08
N LYS A 131 14.83 -19.19 -22.96
CA LYS A 131 13.92 -20.05 -23.73
C LYS A 131 12.44 -19.65 -23.53
N ILE A 132 11.79 -19.12 -24.56
CA ILE A 132 10.35 -18.79 -24.57
C ILE A 132 9.76 -18.93 -25.97
N ALA A 133 8.55 -19.49 -26.07
CA ALA A 133 7.82 -19.62 -27.32
C ALA A 133 6.70 -18.58 -27.42
N PRO A 134 6.32 -18.13 -28.64
CA PRO A 134 5.15 -17.26 -28.84
C PRO A 134 3.86 -17.83 -28.24
N ARG A 135 3.68 -19.16 -28.29
CA ARG A 135 2.54 -19.84 -27.67
C ARG A 135 2.51 -19.63 -26.14
N THR A 136 3.67 -19.63 -25.48
CA THR A 136 3.77 -19.36 -24.04
C THR A 136 3.33 -17.93 -23.71
N PHE A 137 3.75 -16.96 -24.52
CA PHE A 137 3.32 -15.57 -24.37
C PHE A 137 1.80 -15.40 -24.54
N TYR A 138 1.22 -15.94 -25.62
CA TYR A 138 -0.23 -15.83 -25.85
C TYR A 138 -1.03 -16.61 -24.80
N ALA A 139 -0.54 -17.76 -24.34
CA ALA A 139 -1.17 -18.51 -23.25
C ALA A 139 -1.12 -17.73 -21.93
N TRP A 140 -0.02 -17.02 -21.64
CA TRP A 140 0.08 -16.13 -20.49
C TRP A 140 -0.87 -14.93 -20.62
N GLN A 141 -0.94 -14.31 -21.80
CA GLN A 141 -1.80 -13.16 -22.08
C GLN A 141 -3.29 -13.49 -21.96
N ALA A 142 -3.70 -14.67 -22.40
CA ALA A 142 -5.08 -15.14 -22.32
C ALA A 142 -5.42 -15.75 -20.95
N ARG A 143 -4.45 -15.93 -20.04
CA ARG A 143 -4.66 -16.63 -18.78
C ARG A 143 -5.54 -15.78 -17.86
N PRO A 144 -6.69 -16.31 -17.38
CA PRO A 144 -7.47 -15.60 -16.38
C PRO A 144 -6.68 -15.45 -15.07
N PRO A 145 -6.98 -14.43 -14.25
CA PRO A 145 -6.38 -14.27 -12.94
C PRO A 145 -6.54 -15.56 -12.12
N SER A 146 -5.48 -15.97 -11.43
CA SER A 146 -5.56 -17.12 -10.53
C SER A 146 -6.54 -16.85 -9.38
N LYS A 147 -7.06 -17.90 -8.73
CA LYS A 147 -7.89 -17.75 -7.52
C LYS A 147 -7.23 -16.86 -6.46
N ARG A 148 -5.90 -16.99 -6.30
CA ARG A 148 -5.11 -16.14 -5.41
C ARG A 148 -5.10 -14.67 -5.87
N ALA A 149 -4.94 -14.42 -7.17
CA ALA A 149 -4.96 -13.06 -7.70
C ALA A 149 -6.34 -12.41 -7.53
N LEU A 150 -7.41 -13.15 -7.80
CA LEU A 150 -8.78 -12.67 -7.55
C LEU A 150 -9.00 -12.37 -6.07
N TRP A 151 -8.57 -13.27 -5.18
CA TRP A 151 -8.69 -13.05 -3.74
C TRP A 151 -7.84 -11.86 -3.26
N ASP A 152 -6.61 -11.72 -3.75
CA ASP A 152 -5.76 -10.58 -3.46
C ASP A 152 -6.40 -9.26 -3.92
N MET A 153 -7.06 -9.24 -5.09
CA MET A 153 -7.83 -8.08 -5.55
C MET A 153 -8.99 -7.77 -4.61
N THR A 154 -9.81 -8.77 -4.26
CA THR A 154 -10.93 -8.58 -3.32
C THR A 154 -10.45 -8.04 -1.97
N VAL A 155 -9.39 -8.61 -1.39
CA VAL A 155 -8.84 -8.14 -0.12
C VAL A 155 -8.24 -6.75 -0.27
N THR A 156 -7.63 -6.42 -1.41
CA THR A 156 -7.09 -5.07 -1.67
C THR A 156 -8.21 -4.04 -1.68
N GLU A 157 -9.33 -4.30 -2.35
CA GLU A 157 -10.50 -3.40 -2.35
C GLU A 157 -11.08 -3.21 -0.94
N ILE A 158 -11.18 -4.30 -0.16
CA ILE A 158 -11.62 -4.22 1.24
C ILE A 158 -10.66 -3.37 2.07
N LEU A 159 -9.35 -3.53 1.89
CA LEU A 159 -8.36 -2.72 2.59
C LEU A 159 -8.40 -1.25 2.15
N ALA A 160 -8.63 -0.98 0.87
CA ALA A 160 -8.76 0.38 0.33
C ALA A 160 -9.89 1.15 1.04
N ASP A 161 -11.05 0.52 1.24
CA ASP A 161 -12.19 1.07 2.00
C ASP A 161 -11.85 1.47 3.46
N TYR A 162 -10.76 0.92 4.03
CA TYR A 162 -10.24 1.37 5.32
C TYR A 162 -9.17 2.46 5.20
N TYR A 163 -8.17 2.27 4.33
CA TYR A 163 -6.95 3.09 4.33
C TYR A 163 -7.02 4.31 3.42
N GLU A 164 -7.90 4.30 2.43
CA GLU A 164 -8.10 5.40 1.49
C GLU A 164 -9.22 6.32 1.97
N PRO A 165 -9.10 7.64 1.71
CA PRO A 165 -10.16 8.57 2.04
C PRO A 165 -11.40 8.34 1.16
N ASP A 166 -12.58 8.47 1.77
CA ASP A 166 -13.86 8.56 1.07
C ASP A 166 -14.02 9.90 0.32
N ALA A 167 -15.20 10.12 -0.27
CA ALA A 167 -15.53 11.34 -1.01
C ALA A 167 -15.41 12.62 -0.17
N ASP A 168 -15.56 12.52 1.15
CA ASP A 168 -15.43 13.64 2.09
C ASP A 168 -14.00 13.76 2.67
N GLY A 169 -13.05 12.97 2.17
CA GLY A 169 -11.68 12.96 2.63
C GLY A 169 -11.46 12.19 3.93
N ARG A 170 -12.45 11.42 4.40
CA ARG A 170 -12.42 10.73 5.70
C ARG A 170 -12.00 9.28 5.54
N ARG A 171 -11.31 8.76 6.56
CA ARG A 171 -10.95 7.35 6.66
C ARG A 171 -11.68 6.73 7.82
N LYS A 172 -11.94 5.42 7.74
CA LYS A 172 -12.44 4.67 8.88
C LYS A 172 -11.38 4.66 10.01
N PRO A 173 -11.79 4.66 11.29
CA PRO A 173 -10.86 4.57 12.41
C PRO A 173 -9.87 3.39 12.33
N GLU A 174 -10.28 2.27 11.74
CA GLU A 174 -9.46 1.07 11.55
C GLU A 174 -8.25 1.32 10.62
N SER A 175 -8.23 2.41 9.85
CA SER A 175 -7.05 2.90 9.13
C SER A 175 -5.82 3.10 10.04
N LEU A 176 -6.03 3.24 11.35
CA LEU A 176 -4.96 3.32 12.35
C LEU A 176 -4.23 1.98 12.55
N TYR A 177 -4.84 0.86 12.16
CA TYR A 177 -4.28 -0.47 12.37
C TYR A 177 -3.10 -0.78 11.45
N GLY A 178 -2.08 -1.41 12.02
CA GLY A 178 -1.08 -2.13 11.23
C GLY A 178 -1.57 -3.53 10.86
N ALA A 179 -0.82 -4.23 10.01
CA ALA A 179 -1.21 -5.53 9.44
C ALA A 179 -1.70 -6.58 10.45
N ALA A 180 -1.11 -6.63 11.65
CA ALA A 180 -1.52 -7.58 12.69
C ALA A 180 -2.94 -7.30 13.21
N LYS A 181 -3.23 -6.04 13.57
CA LYS A 181 -4.56 -5.64 14.04
C LYS A 181 -5.58 -5.66 12.92
N MET A 182 -5.20 -5.23 11.72
CA MET A 182 -6.09 -5.28 10.55
C MET A 182 -6.46 -6.72 10.19
N GLY A 183 -5.49 -7.65 10.23
CA GLY A 183 -5.78 -9.08 10.04
C GLY A 183 -6.78 -9.62 11.07
N ALA A 184 -6.63 -9.27 12.35
CA ALA A 184 -7.58 -9.67 13.39
C ALA A 184 -8.95 -8.98 13.23
N HIS A 185 -8.97 -7.72 12.83
CA HIS A 185 -10.20 -6.99 12.51
C HIS A 185 -10.98 -7.69 11.39
N LEU A 186 -10.32 -8.01 10.27
CA LEU A 186 -10.96 -8.71 9.15
C LEU A 186 -11.45 -10.10 9.53
N GLN A 187 -10.71 -10.85 10.34
CA GLN A 187 -11.16 -12.15 10.86
C GLN A 187 -12.42 -12.01 11.73
N ARG A 188 -12.50 -10.96 12.56
CA ARG A 188 -13.70 -10.66 13.35
C ARG A 188 -14.90 -10.26 12.49
N GLN A 189 -14.67 -9.73 11.29
CA GLN A 189 -15.70 -9.48 10.27
C GLN A 189 -16.03 -10.73 9.44
N GLY A 190 -15.48 -11.90 9.76
CA GLY A 190 -15.72 -13.14 9.02
C GLY A 190 -14.93 -13.27 7.72
N ILE A 191 -13.91 -12.43 7.48
CA ILE A 191 -13.09 -12.45 6.28
C ILE A 191 -11.81 -13.26 6.57
N PRO A 192 -11.67 -14.49 6.01
CA PRO A 192 -10.54 -15.36 6.31
C PRO A 192 -9.29 -14.91 5.54
N VAL A 193 -8.48 -14.07 6.17
CA VAL A 193 -7.21 -13.61 5.60
C VAL A 193 -6.04 -13.82 6.56
N ALA A 194 -4.95 -14.34 6.03
CA ALA A 194 -3.71 -14.50 6.78
C ALA A 194 -3.02 -13.14 6.96
N LYS A 195 -2.39 -12.93 8.13
CA LYS A 195 -1.62 -11.72 8.43
C LYS A 195 -0.57 -11.40 7.36
N CYS A 196 0.14 -12.41 6.84
CA CYS A 196 1.17 -12.22 5.81
C CYS A 196 0.60 -11.69 4.48
N THR A 197 -0.64 -12.04 4.16
CA THR A 197 -1.36 -11.50 2.99
C THR A 197 -1.69 -10.02 3.21
N VAL A 198 -2.28 -9.67 4.35
CA VAL A 198 -2.57 -8.28 4.71
C VAL A 198 -1.29 -7.44 4.69
N GLU A 199 -0.23 -7.91 5.31
CA GLU A 199 1.06 -7.22 5.34
C GLU A 199 1.64 -6.97 3.95
N ARG A 200 1.60 -7.98 3.07
CA ARG A 200 2.06 -7.87 1.69
C ARG A 200 1.22 -6.87 0.89
N LEU A 201 -0.11 -6.93 1.00
CA LEU A 201 -1.01 -6.03 0.25
C LEU A 201 -0.91 -4.59 0.75
N MET A 202 -0.84 -4.38 2.07
CA MET A 202 -0.57 -3.07 2.65
C MET A 202 0.76 -2.50 2.17
N ARG A 203 1.84 -3.30 2.18
CA ARG A 203 3.16 -2.87 1.68
C ARG A 203 3.12 -2.49 0.20
N ALA A 204 2.44 -3.28 -0.63
CA ALA A 204 2.30 -3.02 -2.07
C ALA A 204 1.56 -1.71 -2.37
N ASN A 205 0.58 -1.32 -1.55
CA ASN A 205 -0.20 -0.09 -1.72
C ASN A 205 0.30 1.08 -0.86
N GLY A 206 1.40 0.91 -0.13
CA GLY A 206 1.94 1.94 0.76
C GLY A 206 1.10 2.22 2.02
N TRP A 207 0.11 1.40 2.33
CA TRP A 207 -0.73 1.55 3.53
C TRP A 207 0.02 1.13 4.79
N GLN A 208 -0.10 1.96 5.83
CA GLN A 208 0.59 1.73 7.09
C GLN A 208 -0.29 2.13 8.27
N GLY A 209 -0.29 1.28 9.30
CA GLY A 209 -0.84 1.64 10.59
C GLY A 209 -0.01 2.72 11.27
N VAL A 210 -0.65 3.41 12.21
CA VAL A 210 -0.03 4.53 12.91
C VAL A 210 0.97 4.05 13.95
N ARG A 211 2.10 4.76 14.05
CA ARG A 211 3.14 4.54 15.06
C ARG A 211 3.28 5.78 15.94
N ARG A 212 3.49 5.58 17.24
CA ARG A 212 3.80 6.69 18.18
C ARG A 212 5.19 7.21 17.86
N VAL A 213 5.30 8.49 17.51
CA VAL A 213 6.59 9.17 17.39
C VAL A 213 7.11 9.43 18.82
N LYS A 214 8.36 9.04 19.09
CA LYS A 214 8.99 9.23 20.42
C LYS A 214 9.12 10.74 20.68
N LYS A 215 8.63 11.22 21.83
CA LYS A 215 8.76 12.63 22.24
C LYS A 215 9.44 12.75 23.61
N VAL A 216 10.25 13.80 23.76
CA VAL A 216 11.02 14.16 24.96
C VAL A 216 10.08 14.71 26.03
N ARG A 217 10.37 14.39 27.30
CA ARG A 217 9.59 14.69 28.50
C ARG A 217 9.75 16.16 28.92
N THR A 218 8.67 16.84 29.34
CA THR A 218 8.64 18.31 29.50
C THR A 218 8.12 18.80 30.86
N THR A 219 8.17 18.02 31.94
CA THR A 219 7.63 18.46 33.24
C THR A 219 8.75 18.66 34.27
N VAL A 220 8.78 19.86 34.88
CA VAL A 220 9.65 20.26 36.00
C VAL A 220 8.76 20.45 37.23
N ALA A 221 9.22 19.98 38.40
CA ALA A 221 8.44 19.82 39.64
C ALA A 221 8.09 21.13 40.38
N ASP A 222 6.99 21.13 41.15
CA ASP A 222 6.61 22.17 42.11
C ASP A 222 6.66 21.62 43.55
N PRO A 223 7.51 22.17 44.45
CA PRO A 223 7.69 21.67 45.82
C PRO A 223 6.55 21.98 46.82
N ALA A 224 5.60 22.86 46.51
CA ALA A 224 4.72 23.49 47.51
C ALA A 224 3.33 22.86 47.71
N ALA A 225 2.94 21.82 46.97
CA ALA A 225 1.60 21.22 47.08
C ALA A 225 1.46 20.22 48.24
N ALA A 226 0.36 20.32 49.01
CA ALA A 226 -0.01 19.37 50.06
C ALA A 226 -0.33 17.98 49.48
N ARG A 227 0.11 16.92 50.17
CA ARG A 227 0.28 15.56 49.62
C ARG A 227 -0.72 14.57 50.21
N ALA A 228 -1.32 13.72 49.37
CA ALA A 228 -2.01 12.50 49.80
C ALA A 228 -1.06 11.29 49.74
N PRO A 229 -1.30 10.20 50.50
CA PRO A 229 -0.47 9.00 50.43
C PRO A 229 -0.60 8.31 49.06
N ASP A 230 0.52 7.84 48.52
CA ASP A 230 0.57 6.99 47.31
C ASP A 230 0.20 5.56 47.68
N LEU A 231 -0.93 5.06 47.15
CA LEU A 231 -1.46 3.73 47.44
C LEU A 231 -1.25 2.73 46.29
N VAL A 232 -0.63 3.15 45.18
CA VAL A 232 -0.59 2.35 43.94
C VAL A 232 0.74 1.60 43.75
N ASP A 233 1.82 2.02 44.44
CA ASP A 233 3.17 1.41 44.41
C ASP A 233 3.55 0.85 43.01
N ARG A 234 3.22 1.64 41.97
CA ARG A 234 3.56 1.41 40.56
C ARG A 234 3.00 0.12 39.93
N THR A 235 2.02 -0.53 40.57
CA THR A 235 1.37 -1.74 40.03
C THR A 235 0.03 -1.41 39.38
N PHE A 236 0.04 -1.06 38.09
CA PHE A 236 -1.19 -0.79 37.31
C PHE A 236 -1.90 -2.06 36.81
N ALA A 237 -1.39 -3.25 37.15
CA ALA A 237 -2.02 -4.52 36.84
C ALA A 237 -3.03 -4.87 37.94
N VAL A 238 -4.28 -4.42 37.76
CA VAL A 238 -5.40 -4.85 38.61
C VAL A 238 -6.08 -6.08 38.03
N ASP A 239 -6.62 -6.92 38.92
CA ASP A 239 -7.25 -8.22 38.63
C ASP A 239 -8.73 -8.10 38.26
N ALA A 240 -9.36 -6.98 38.60
CA ALA A 240 -10.78 -6.71 38.37
C ALA A 240 -11.04 -5.24 37.96
N PRO A 241 -12.11 -4.97 37.19
CA PRO A 241 -12.58 -3.61 36.96
C PRO A 241 -12.96 -2.90 38.27
N ASN A 242 -13.02 -1.57 38.24
CA ASN A 242 -13.38 -0.72 39.38
C ASN A 242 -12.45 -0.79 40.60
N ARG A 243 -11.28 -1.43 40.49
CA ARG A 243 -10.26 -1.43 41.55
C ARG A 243 -9.44 -0.14 41.56
N LEU A 244 -8.98 0.27 40.38
CA LEU A 244 -8.11 1.43 40.18
C LEU A 244 -8.58 2.22 38.95
N LEU A 245 -8.96 3.47 39.18
CA LEU A 245 -9.21 4.47 38.15
C LEU A 245 -8.04 5.43 38.14
N VAL A 246 -7.43 5.63 36.98
CA VAL A 246 -6.30 6.52 36.78
C VAL A 246 -6.77 7.75 36.01
N ALA A 247 -6.37 8.95 36.43
CA ALA A 247 -6.74 10.20 35.79
C ALA A 247 -5.53 11.06 35.44
N ASP A 248 -5.59 11.67 34.27
CA ASP A 248 -4.66 12.71 33.84
C ASP A 248 -5.32 13.60 32.78
N PHE A 249 -4.72 14.75 32.49
CA PHE A 249 -5.15 15.61 31.40
C PHE A 249 -4.00 16.03 30.50
N THR A 250 -4.36 16.40 29.29
CA THR A 250 -3.42 16.90 28.28
C THR A 250 -3.97 18.15 27.61
N TYR A 251 -3.18 18.83 26.79
CA TYR A 251 -3.60 20.04 26.07
C TYR A 251 -3.48 19.88 24.55
N VAL A 252 -4.51 20.23 23.82
CA VAL A 252 -4.60 20.22 22.36
C VAL A 252 -4.48 21.65 21.86
N ARG A 253 -3.55 21.90 20.93
CA ARG A 253 -3.37 23.23 20.34
C ARG A 253 -4.33 23.42 19.19
N LEU A 254 -5.15 24.47 19.25
CA LEU A 254 -6.02 24.92 18.17
C LEU A 254 -5.20 25.64 17.08
N VAL A 255 -5.76 25.80 15.89
CA VAL A 255 -5.12 26.59 14.81
C VAL A 255 -4.92 28.05 15.18
N THR A 256 -5.74 28.58 16.09
CA THR A 256 -5.65 29.93 16.64
C THR A 256 -4.47 30.12 17.60
N GLY A 257 -3.80 29.04 18.01
CA GLY A 257 -2.74 29.06 19.02
C GLY A 257 -3.24 28.86 20.46
N VAL A 258 -4.55 28.96 20.70
CA VAL A 258 -5.17 28.67 22.00
C VAL A 258 -5.11 27.16 22.30
N PHE A 259 -5.01 26.81 23.58
CA PHE A 259 -5.01 25.42 24.05
C PHE A 259 -6.38 25.03 24.63
N VAL A 260 -6.81 23.82 24.28
CA VAL A 260 -7.94 23.13 24.91
C VAL A 260 -7.37 22.01 25.77
N TYR A 261 -7.70 22.01 27.05
CA TYR A 261 -7.36 20.95 27.99
C TYR A 261 -8.36 19.80 27.86
N THR A 262 -7.89 18.56 27.98
CA THR A 262 -8.71 17.35 27.87
C THR A 262 -8.31 16.39 28.98
N ALA A 263 -9.21 16.16 29.95
CA ALA A 263 -9.05 15.19 31.02
C ALA A 263 -9.57 13.82 30.60
N PHE A 264 -8.99 12.77 31.16
CA PHE A 264 -9.45 11.38 31.04
C PHE A 264 -9.46 10.71 32.40
N VAL A 265 -10.44 9.84 32.63
CA VAL A 265 -10.53 8.92 33.76
C VAL A 265 -10.65 7.51 33.18
N VAL A 266 -9.68 6.66 33.51
CA VAL A 266 -9.46 5.36 32.85
C VAL A 266 -9.45 4.24 33.89
N ASP A 267 -10.21 3.18 33.66
CA ASP A 267 -10.15 1.96 34.46
C ASP A 267 -8.88 1.16 34.10
N ALA A 268 -8.04 0.87 35.09
CA ALA A 268 -6.75 0.22 34.88
C ALA A 268 -6.84 -1.26 34.44
N TYR A 269 -7.99 -1.91 34.63
CA TYR A 269 -8.16 -3.33 34.28
C TYR A 269 -8.03 -3.55 32.77
N ALA A 270 -8.99 -3.04 32.01
CA ALA A 270 -9.05 -3.13 30.55
C ALA A 270 -8.50 -1.89 29.85
N GLY A 271 -8.17 -0.82 30.59
CA GLY A 271 -7.82 0.48 30.01
C GLY A 271 -9.04 1.25 29.47
N ARG A 272 -10.25 0.89 29.89
CA ARG A 272 -11.49 1.53 29.42
C ARG A 272 -11.57 2.98 29.91
N ILE A 273 -11.84 3.90 29.00
CA ILE A 273 -12.06 5.32 29.33
C ILE A 273 -13.49 5.47 29.84
N LEU A 274 -13.65 5.77 31.12
CA LEU A 274 -14.96 5.91 31.77
C LEU A 274 -15.46 7.35 31.78
N GLY A 275 -14.55 8.31 31.78
CA GLY A 275 -14.89 9.74 31.76
C GLY A 275 -13.85 10.56 31.03
N TRP A 276 -14.29 11.67 30.45
CA TRP A 276 -13.46 12.66 29.78
C TRP A 276 -14.18 14.02 29.75
N ALA A 277 -13.42 15.10 29.68
CA ALA A 277 -14.00 16.43 29.49
C ALA A 277 -12.98 17.38 28.85
N CYS A 278 -13.47 18.32 28.05
CA CYS A 278 -12.67 19.37 27.44
C CYS A 278 -12.90 20.73 28.13
N SER A 279 -11.89 21.59 28.13
CA SER A 279 -11.99 22.95 28.67
C SER A 279 -11.02 23.89 27.98
N THR A 280 -11.43 25.15 27.80
CA THR A 280 -10.54 26.23 27.34
C THR A 280 -9.67 26.81 28.47
N THR A 281 -9.92 26.41 29.73
CA THR A 281 -9.21 26.90 30.92
C THR A 281 -8.64 25.75 31.74
N LYS A 282 -7.52 25.99 32.44
CA LYS A 282 -6.85 25.01 33.30
C LYS A 282 -7.46 24.92 34.72
N ARG A 283 -8.72 25.34 34.89
CA ARG A 283 -9.44 25.30 36.18
C ARG A 283 -9.85 23.85 36.54
N PRO A 284 -10.04 23.48 37.81
CA PRO A 284 -10.30 22.09 38.20
C PRO A 284 -11.59 21.45 37.65
N TRP A 285 -12.60 22.26 37.27
CA TRP A 285 -13.95 21.77 36.96
C TRP A 285 -14.02 20.67 35.89
N PHE A 286 -13.15 20.69 34.86
CA PHE A 286 -13.21 19.70 33.78
C PHE A 286 -12.69 18.34 34.26
N VAL A 287 -11.74 18.33 35.19
CA VAL A 287 -11.29 17.10 35.85
C VAL A 287 -12.43 16.53 36.69
N GLU A 288 -13.12 17.37 37.49
CA GLU A 288 -14.29 16.96 38.26
C GLU A 288 -15.41 16.42 37.37
N SER A 289 -15.66 17.04 36.22
CA SER A 289 -16.64 16.59 35.24
C SER A 289 -16.33 15.19 34.73
N ALA A 290 -15.06 14.92 34.37
CA ALA A 290 -14.63 13.59 33.93
C ALA A 290 -14.79 12.53 35.04
N ILE A 291 -14.48 12.89 36.30
CA ILE A 291 -14.68 12.02 37.48
C ILE A 291 -16.15 11.68 37.67
N ARG A 292 -17.04 12.69 37.65
CA ARG A 292 -18.50 12.50 37.77
C ARG A 292 -19.05 11.67 36.62
N GLN A 293 -18.54 11.87 35.39
CA GLN A 293 -18.93 11.07 34.24
C GLN A 293 -18.56 9.59 34.44
N ALA A 294 -17.35 9.30 34.94
CA ALA A 294 -16.92 7.93 35.21
C ALA A 294 -17.84 7.22 36.22
N ALA A 295 -18.17 7.88 37.33
CA ALA A 295 -19.11 7.34 38.31
C ALA A 295 -20.52 7.15 37.73
N ALA A 296 -21.00 8.11 36.92
CA ALA A 296 -22.30 8.02 36.28
C ALA A 296 -22.40 6.87 35.27
N VAL A 297 -21.33 6.62 34.48
CA VAL A 297 -21.26 5.45 33.58
C VAL A 297 -21.40 4.17 34.38
N ARG A 298 -20.62 4.03 35.47
CA ARG A 298 -20.64 2.86 36.33
C ARG A 298 -21.98 2.63 37.03
N ALA A 299 -22.62 3.70 37.52
CA ALA A 299 -23.96 3.62 38.09
C ALA A 299 -25.00 3.13 37.07
N ARG A 300 -24.97 3.65 35.82
CA ARG A 300 -25.89 3.23 34.74
C ARG A 300 -25.69 1.76 34.34
N GLU A 301 -24.47 1.25 34.45
CA GLU A 301 -24.16 -0.17 34.22
C GLU A 301 -24.54 -1.09 35.38
N GLY A 302 -25.15 -0.55 36.45
CA GLY A 302 -25.50 -1.31 37.66
C GLY A 302 -24.27 -1.70 38.49
N ARG A 303 -23.15 -1.01 38.33
CA ARG A 303 -21.85 -1.31 38.95
C ARG A 303 -21.25 -0.07 39.61
N PRO A 304 -21.98 0.61 40.50
CA PRO A 304 -21.52 1.86 41.11
C PRO A 304 -20.17 1.68 41.81
N LEU A 305 -19.40 2.76 41.89
CA LEU A 305 -18.13 2.78 42.63
C LEU A 305 -18.44 2.82 44.13
N VAL A 306 -17.96 1.82 44.89
CA VAL A 306 -18.41 1.53 46.28
C VAL A 306 -17.40 1.92 47.36
N GLY A 307 -16.67 3.02 47.18
CA GLY A 307 -15.71 3.53 48.17
C GLY A 307 -14.43 2.69 48.31
N SER A 308 -14.38 1.49 47.75
CA SER A 308 -13.16 0.68 47.65
C SER A 308 -12.33 1.00 46.41
N THR A 309 -12.88 1.74 45.45
CA THR A 309 -12.20 2.12 44.21
C THR A 309 -11.16 3.19 44.49
N ILE A 310 -9.92 2.95 44.08
CA ILE A 310 -8.85 3.94 44.19
C ILE A 310 -8.92 4.87 42.96
N HIS A 311 -8.90 6.17 43.20
CA HIS A 311 -8.68 7.18 42.17
C HIS A 311 -7.24 7.67 42.27
N HIS A 312 -6.44 7.39 41.25
CA HIS A 312 -5.04 7.77 41.19
C HIS A 312 -4.79 8.85 40.15
N SER A 313 -4.11 9.92 40.55
CA SER A 313 -3.75 11.03 39.67
C SER A 313 -2.37 11.57 40.03
N ASP A 314 -1.68 12.16 39.05
CA ASP A 314 -0.46 12.92 39.33
C ASP A 314 -0.75 14.11 40.25
N ALA A 315 0.25 14.51 41.03
CA ALA A 315 0.18 15.60 42.01
C ALA A 315 0.07 17.02 41.41
N GLY A 316 -0.55 17.16 40.23
CA GLY A 316 -0.86 18.45 39.64
C GLY A 316 -1.87 19.24 40.48
N SER A 317 -1.72 20.56 40.51
CA SER A 317 -2.54 21.45 41.35
C SER A 317 -4.06 21.37 41.12
N GLN A 318 -4.48 20.86 39.96
CA GLN A 318 -5.89 20.56 39.66
C GLN A 318 -6.41 19.38 40.49
N TYR A 319 -5.61 18.32 40.62
CA TYR A 319 -5.96 17.08 41.33
C TYR A 319 -5.75 17.19 42.84
N THR A 320 -4.84 18.05 43.29
CA THR A 320 -4.62 18.32 44.73
C THR A 320 -5.58 19.36 45.31
N SER A 321 -6.55 19.87 44.55
CA SER A 321 -7.52 20.86 45.02
C SER A 321 -8.58 20.22 45.93
N VAL A 322 -9.04 20.96 46.95
CA VAL A 322 -10.07 20.48 47.90
C VAL A 322 -11.34 20.01 47.17
N HIS A 323 -11.80 20.80 46.19
CA HIS A 323 -12.97 20.46 45.39
C HIS A 323 -12.80 19.18 44.57
N CYS A 324 -11.60 18.89 44.07
CA CYS A 324 -11.34 17.62 43.40
C CYS A 324 -11.40 16.45 44.38
N GLY A 325 -10.82 16.60 45.58
CA GLY A 325 -10.92 15.60 46.65
C GLY A 325 -12.37 15.31 47.05
N GLU A 326 -13.19 16.35 47.21
CA GLU A 326 -14.64 16.23 47.46
C GLU A 326 -15.36 15.50 46.31
N ALA A 327 -15.07 15.87 45.06
CA ALA A 327 -15.68 15.22 43.89
C ALA A 327 -15.33 13.72 43.80
N ILE A 328 -14.09 13.34 44.13
CA ILE A 328 -13.65 11.93 44.18
C ILE A 328 -14.42 11.15 45.25
N MET A 329 -14.53 11.72 46.46
CA MET A 329 -15.24 11.08 47.57
C MET A 329 -16.74 10.94 47.29
N LEU A 330 -17.39 11.98 46.78
CA LEU A 330 -18.81 11.96 46.38
C LEU A 330 -19.08 10.99 45.23
N ALA A 331 -18.09 10.75 44.37
CA ALA A 331 -18.14 9.77 43.30
C ALA A 331 -17.92 8.31 43.78
N GLY A 332 -17.76 8.08 45.09
CA GLY A 332 -17.58 6.75 45.66
C GLY A 332 -16.17 6.19 45.48
N MET A 333 -15.15 7.06 45.45
CA MET A 333 -13.75 6.67 45.29
C MET A 333 -12.88 7.17 46.44
N LYS A 334 -11.71 6.55 46.63
CA LYS A 334 -10.66 6.98 47.54
C LYS A 334 -9.53 7.68 46.78
N PRO A 335 -9.17 8.92 47.10
CA PRO A 335 -8.05 9.59 46.45
C PRO A 335 -6.72 8.92 46.83
N SER A 336 -5.88 8.68 45.83
CA SER A 336 -4.47 8.32 45.91
C SER A 336 -3.71 9.31 45.01
N ILE A 337 -2.62 9.87 45.50
CA ILE A 337 -1.81 10.83 44.73
C ILE A 337 -0.38 10.31 44.65
N GLY A 338 0.16 10.21 43.44
CA GLY A 338 1.55 9.80 43.22
C GLY A 338 2.56 10.82 43.76
N THR A 339 3.80 10.40 43.98
CA THR A 339 4.88 11.29 44.43
C THR A 339 5.25 12.31 43.34
N VAL A 340 5.33 13.61 43.70
CA VAL A 340 5.72 14.67 42.75
C VAL A 340 7.11 14.40 42.18
N GLY A 341 7.21 14.34 40.85
CA GLY A 341 8.49 14.31 40.12
C GLY A 341 8.91 12.94 39.59
N ASP A 342 8.17 11.87 39.86
CA ASP A 342 8.45 10.57 39.28
C ASP A 342 7.60 10.30 38.02
N ALA A 343 8.22 9.85 36.93
CA ALA A 343 7.53 9.54 35.65
C ALA A 343 6.61 8.34 35.75
N TYR A 344 6.95 7.48 36.69
CA TYR A 344 6.47 6.11 36.69
C TYR A 344 5.15 5.98 37.44
N ASP A 345 4.72 7.03 38.17
CA ASP A 345 3.52 7.00 39.02
C ASP A 345 2.21 7.14 38.21
N ASN A 346 2.23 7.48 36.92
CA ASN A 346 1.03 7.58 36.07
C ASN A 346 1.19 7.05 34.63
N ALA A 347 2.04 6.03 34.47
CA ALA A 347 2.41 5.49 33.16
C ALA A 347 1.22 5.02 32.30
N LEU A 348 0.13 4.56 32.94
CA LEU A 348 -1.09 4.18 32.24
C LEU A 348 -1.75 5.39 31.56
N ALA A 349 -1.98 6.49 32.28
CA ALA A 349 -2.61 7.67 31.70
C ALA A 349 -1.70 8.34 30.66
N GLU A 350 -0.38 8.39 30.90
CA GLU A 350 0.58 8.87 29.90
C GLU A 350 0.52 8.06 28.59
N THR A 351 0.26 6.76 28.69
CA THR A 351 0.08 5.89 27.52
C THR A 351 -1.21 6.25 26.78
N ILE A 352 -2.32 6.40 27.49
CA ILE A 352 -3.61 6.79 26.90
C ILE A 352 -3.53 8.17 26.24
N ILE A 353 -2.95 9.16 26.92
CA ILE A 353 -2.72 10.49 26.36
C ILE A 353 -1.84 10.41 25.11
N GLY A 354 -0.79 9.59 25.15
CA GLY A 354 0.05 9.33 23.99
C GLY A 354 -0.72 8.77 22.80
N LEU A 355 -1.63 7.83 23.06
CA LEU A 355 -2.53 7.26 22.05
C LEU A 355 -3.50 8.32 21.54
N TYR A 356 -4.18 9.06 22.41
CA TYR A 356 -5.10 10.15 22.03
C TYR A 356 -4.43 11.18 21.11
N LYS A 357 -3.21 11.64 21.46
CA LYS A 357 -2.46 12.59 20.61
C LYS A 357 -2.11 12.00 19.25
N THR A 358 -1.74 10.73 19.24
CA THR A 358 -1.26 10.03 18.05
C THR A 358 -2.41 9.63 17.13
N GLU A 359 -3.49 9.10 17.69
CA GLU A 359 -4.62 8.49 16.99
C GLU A 359 -5.72 9.51 16.68
N ALA A 360 -6.04 10.41 17.62
CA ALA A 360 -7.14 11.37 17.48
C ALA A 360 -6.66 12.76 17.02
N VAL A 361 -5.69 13.36 17.71
CA VAL A 361 -5.34 14.79 17.52
C VAL A 361 -4.45 15.06 16.30
N ARG A 362 -3.71 14.06 15.83
CA ARG A 362 -2.78 14.16 14.69
C ARG A 362 -3.49 14.72 13.45
N LYS A 363 -2.80 15.53 12.64
CA LYS A 363 -3.43 16.31 11.56
C LYS A 363 -4.26 15.49 10.57
N ASP A 364 -3.77 14.32 10.19
CA ASP A 364 -4.37 13.35 9.26
C ASP A 364 -5.19 12.25 9.97
N SER A 365 -5.54 12.46 11.24
CA SER A 365 -6.37 11.52 12.00
C SER A 365 -7.75 11.30 11.34
N PRO A 366 -8.28 10.05 11.34
CA PRO A 366 -9.64 9.77 10.88
C PRO A 366 -10.73 10.44 11.74
N PHE A 367 -10.39 10.87 12.96
CA PHE A 367 -11.31 11.55 13.89
C PHE A 367 -11.36 13.07 13.70
N ARG A 368 -10.57 13.63 12.76
CA ARG A 368 -10.56 15.07 12.49
C ARG A 368 -11.42 15.40 11.29
N VAL A 369 -12.38 16.30 11.49
CA VAL A 369 -13.11 16.96 10.41
C VAL A 369 -12.44 18.32 10.13
N GLY A 370 -11.26 18.24 9.50
CA GLY A 370 -10.47 19.44 9.19
C GLY A 370 -9.69 20.02 10.39
N PRO A 371 -9.32 21.32 10.33
CA PRO A 371 -8.52 21.96 11.37
C PRO A 371 -9.33 22.25 12.64
N LEU A 372 -8.73 22.01 13.82
CA LEU A 372 -9.34 22.31 15.13
C LEU A 372 -9.33 23.83 15.39
N ARG A 373 -10.51 24.46 15.41
CA ARG A 373 -10.69 25.91 15.56
C ARG A 373 -11.29 26.30 16.91
N SER A 374 -12.04 25.42 17.53
CA SER A 374 -12.82 25.65 18.75
C SER A 374 -12.74 24.47 19.73
N VAL A 375 -13.28 24.68 20.94
CA VAL A 375 -13.41 23.59 21.93
C VAL A 375 -14.32 22.47 21.43
N HIS A 376 -15.40 22.80 20.73
CA HIS A 376 -16.35 21.83 20.17
C HIS A 376 -15.66 20.87 19.18
N ASP A 377 -14.74 21.36 18.35
CA ASP A 377 -14.00 20.48 17.43
C ASP A 377 -13.15 19.44 18.19
N VAL A 378 -12.63 19.80 19.36
CA VAL A 378 -11.89 18.89 20.23
C VAL A 378 -12.84 17.95 20.96
N GLU A 379 -14.00 18.42 21.38
CA GLU A 379 -15.03 17.62 22.05
C GLU A 379 -15.58 16.53 21.12
N TYR A 380 -16.00 16.87 19.90
CA TYR A 380 -16.50 15.89 18.93
C TYR A 380 -15.44 14.85 18.58
N LEU A 381 -14.22 15.30 18.30
CA LEU A 381 -13.07 14.41 18.06
C LEU A 381 -12.81 13.47 19.24
N THR A 382 -12.90 13.98 20.47
CA THR A 382 -12.65 13.18 21.68
C THR A 382 -13.78 12.21 21.92
N ALA A 383 -15.04 12.62 21.71
CA ALA A 383 -16.20 11.75 21.83
C ALA A 383 -16.11 10.55 20.87
N ASP A 384 -15.87 10.82 19.58
CA ASP A 384 -15.77 9.78 18.55
C ASP A 384 -14.59 8.84 18.81
N TRP A 385 -13.43 9.40 19.19
CA TRP A 385 -12.26 8.59 19.52
C TRP A 385 -12.47 7.75 20.79
N VAL A 386 -13.05 8.30 21.86
CA VAL A 386 -13.33 7.56 23.09
C VAL A 386 -14.32 6.43 22.84
N HIS A 387 -15.36 6.69 22.04
CA HIS A 387 -16.32 5.66 21.66
C HIS A 387 -15.63 4.52 20.91
N TRP A 388 -14.86 4.83 19.86
CA TRP A 388 -14.11 3.82 19.10
C TRP A 388 -13.06 3.10 19.96
N TYR A 389 -12.32 3.85 20.78
CA TYR A 389 -11.29 3.33 21.69
C TYR A 389 -11.87 2.25 22.60
N ASN A 390 -13.03 2.51 23.18
CA ASN A 390 -13.66 1.60 24.13
C ASN A 390 -14.30 0.38 23.45
N THR A 391 -14.93 0.57 22.29
CA THR A 391 -15.83 -0.43 21.68
C THR A 391 -15.20 -1.23 20.56
N SER A 392 -14.21 -0.69 19.87
CA SER A 392 -13.71 -1.23 18.60
C SER A 392 -12.19 -1.36 18.55
N ARG A 393 -11.44 -0.54 19.29
CA ARG A 393 -9.98 -0.51 19.24
C ARG A 393 -9.34 -1.79 19.77
N LEU A 394 -8.74 -2.58 18.88
CA LEU A 394 -8.05 -3.82 19.27
C LEU A 394 -6.78 -3.52 20.07
N MET A 395 -6.65 -4.15 21.24
CA MET A 395 -5.50 -3.98 22.14
C MET A 395 -4.67 -5.26 22.26
N HIS A 396 -3.35 -5.17 22.02
CA HIS A 396 -2.45 -6.32 22.16
C HIS A 396 -2.44 -6.90 23.59
N ARG A 397 -2.42 -6.03 24.62
CA ARG A 397 -2.51 -6.44 26.04
C ARG A 397 -3.76 -7.27 26.35
N LEU A 398 -4.85 -7.04 25.62
CA LEU A 398 -6.15 -7.69 25.85
C LEU A 398 -6.42 -8.83 24.86
N GLY A 399 -5.38 -9.39 24.23
CA GLY A 399 -5.55 -10.46 23.25
C GLY A 399 -6.29 -10.02 21.97
N LEU A 400 -6.08 -8.78 21.53
CA LEU A 400 -6.77 -8.17 20.38
C LEU A 400 -8.28 -8.04 20.57
N LYS A 401 -8.70 -7.70 21.79
CA LYS A 401 -10.08 -7.31 22.12
C LYS A 401 -10.16 -5.81 22.43
N PRO A 402 -11.32 -5.18 22.18
CA PRO A 402 -11.64 -3.86 22.72
C PRO A 402 -11.79 -3.87 24.25
N PRO A 403 -11.54 -2.73 24.94
CA PRO A 403 -11.71 -2.62 26.39
C PRO A 403 -13.07 -3.07 26.91
N VAL A 404 -14.16 -2.66 26.26
CA VAL A 404 -15.53 -3.00 26.68
C VAL A 404 -15.80 -4.49 26.56
N GLU A 405 -15.33 -5.14 25.50
CA GLU A 405 -15.49 -6.58 25.31
C GLU A 405 -14.70 -7.38 26.35
N TYR A 406 -13.44 -7.01 26.57
CA TYR A 406 -12.60 -7.67 27.57
C TYR A 406 -13.17 -7.52 28.99
N GLU A 407 -13.69 -6.34 29.30
CA GLU A 407 -14.39 -6.12 30.56
C GLU A 407 -15.70 -6.92 30.65
N ALA A 408 -16.49 -7.00 29.57
CA ALA A 408 -17.71 -7.79 29.55
C ALA A 408 -17.46 -9.29 29.83
N ASP A 409 -16.37 -9.84 29.29
CA ASP A 409 -15.94 -11.22 29.57
C ASP A 409 -15.74 -11.45 31.07
N TYR A 410 -15.06 -10.53 31.77
CA TYR A 410 -14.86 -10.62 33.22
C TYR A 410 -16.19 -10.79 33.97
N TYR A 411 -17.20 -10.00 33.66
CA TYR A 411 -18.49 -10.08 34.36
C TYR A 411 -19.33 -11.28 33.94
N ALA A 412 -19.21 -11.74 32.69
CA ALA A 412 -19.85 -12.97 32.24
C ALA A 412 -19.29 -14.21 32.97
N HIS A 413 -17.99 -14.20 33.32
CA HIS A 413 -17.33 -15.33 33.98
C HIS A 413 -17.35 -15.20 35.51
N GLY A 414 -17.33 -13.98 36.06
CA GLY A 414 -17.34 -13.70 37.50
C GLY A 414 -18.71 -13.84 38.17
N THR A 415 -19.80 -13.88 37.39
CA THR A 415 -21.15 -14.16 37.91
C THR A 415 -21.38 -15.65 38.24
N GLY A 416 -20.43 -16.54 37.90
CA GLY A 416 -20.48 -17.97 38.25
C GLY A 416 -19.88 -18.36 39.60
N GLN A 417 -19.20 -17.46 40.33
CA GLN A 417 -18.47 -17.80 41.57
C GLN A 417 -19.07 -17.24 42.88
N LEU A 418 -20.27 -16.62 42.84
CA LEU A 418 -20.96 -16.14 44.05
C LEU A 418 -21.99 -17.11 44.63
N THR A 419 -21.99 -18.40 44.22
CA THR A 419 -22.80 -19.44 44.87
C THR A 419 -21.95 -20.68 45.15
N GLY A 420 -21.27 -20.72 46.30
CA GLY A 420 -20.62 -21.97 46.72
C GLY A 420 -19.49 -21.85 47.73
N ALA A 421 -19.73 -21.27 48.89
CA ALA A 421 -19.07 -21.70 50.12
C ALA A 421 -19.97 -21.33 51.30
N LYS A 422 -20.62 -22.36 51.87
CA LYS A 422 -21.19 -22.32 53.21
C LYS A 422 -20.08 -22.33 54.24
#